data_AF-A0A1F9RGC0-F1
#
_entry.id   AF-A0A1F9RGC0-F1
#
_cell.length_a   1.000
_cell.length_b   1.000
_cell.length_c   1.000
_cell.angle_alpha   90.00
_cell.angle_beta   90.00
_cell.angle_gamma   90.00
#
_symmetry.space_group_name_H-M   'P 1'
#
loop_
_entity.id
_entity.type
_entity.pdbx_description
1 polymer ?
#
loop_
_entity_poly.entity_id
_entity_poly.type
_entity_poly.pdbx_seq_one_letter_code
_entity_poly.pdbx_strand_id
1 'polypeptide(L)'
;MAAHKLADGSEVYWDGDQYDAFNQPYQDDFPFYLAAAKKARGAVLELACGTGRLTIPLRKSGVEITGLDYSPAMLARARAKAAAAGLQVHFLRGDARKFALGKKFKLIFMAFNSMQHLGRREDLEGLFASVARHLAPGGLFIFDVFNPEPRFFTRDPEELLPVAYYPDPSGEGKMLVNEQYSYDKAAQTSRLTWHYRSEKTGKTLKKSLNLRCFFPEELLALVHYNGFKVLRRYGDFRRRPFSAEAGKQILVCAPGL
;
A
#
# COMPACT_ATOMS: atom_id res chain seq x y z
N MET A 1 1.41 25.33 2.16
CA MET A 1 2.37 24.28 1.75
C MET A 1 1.78 23.54 0.57
N ALA A 2 2.51 23.40 -0.55
CA ALA A 2 2.01 22.65 -1.70
C ALA A 2 1.75 21.20 -1.29
N ALA A 3 0.55 20.68 -1.59
CA ALA A 3 0.20 19.30 -1.31
C ALA A 3 1.20 18.36 -2.00
N HIS A 4 1.86 17.51 -1.23
CA HIS A 4 2.82 16.55 -1.76
C HIS A 4 2.06 15.51 -2.59
N LYS A 5 2.23 15.54 -3.92
CA LYS A 5 1.65 14.54 -4.82
C LYS A 5 2.59 13.35 -4.97
N LEU A 6 2.02 12.15 -5.06
CA LEU A 6 2.76 10.99 -5.54
C LEU A 6 3.02 11.12 -7.05
N ALA A 7 3.92 10.28 -7.59
CA ALA A 7 4.31 10.34 -9.00
C ALA A 7 3.14 10.02 -9.97
N ASP A 8 2.14 9.29 -9.51
CA ASP A 8 0.88 8.99 -10.20
C ASP A 8 -0.16 10.11 -10.08
N GLY A 9 0.19 11.23 -9.42
CA GLY A 9 -0.72 12.34 -9.17
C GLY A 9 -1.67 12.15 -7.97
N SER A 10 -1.55 11.05 -7.22
CA SER A 10 -2.35 10.82 -6.02
C SER A 10 -2.02 11.84 -4.93
N GLU A 11 -3.07 12.37 -4.31
CA GLU A 11 -3.03 13.44 -3.30
C GLU A 11 -3.51 12.97 -1.93
N VAL A 12 -3.98 11.71 -1.81
CA VAL A 12 -4.66 11.18 -0.61
C VAL A 12 -3.76 10.90 0.61
N TYR A 13 -2.45 11.16 0.49
CA TYR A 13 -1.45 10.98 1.56
C TYR A 13 -0.97 12.32 2.14
N TRP A 14 -1.85 13.33 2.14
CA TRP A 14 -1.52 14.68 2.59
C TRP A 14 -1.46 14.83 4.11
N ASP A 15 -2.16 13.97 4.85
CA ASP A 15 -2.31 14.05 6.30
C ASP A 15 -2.39 12.64 6.92
N GLY A 16 -1.50 12.35 7.87
CA GLY A 16 -1.36 11.02 8.48
C GLY A 16 -2.49 10.69 9.47
N ASP A 17 -3.09 11.69 10.11
CA ASP A 17 -4.18 11.48 11.05
C ASP A 17 -5.48 11.18 10.29
N GLN A 18 -5.74 11.91 9.20
CA GLN A 18 -6.84 11.60 8.27
C GLN A 18 -6.68 10.21 7.65
N TYR A 19 -5.46 9.86 7.23
CA TYR A 19 -5.17 8.53 6.69
C TYR A 19 -5.42 7.42 7.72
N ASP A 20 -4.93 7.57 8.95
CA ASP A 20 -5.14 6.58 10.01
C ASP A 20 -6.64 6.47 10.37
N ALA A 21 -7.36 7.58 10.47
CA ALA A 21 -8.78 7.59 10.82
C ALA A 21 -9.64 6.91 9.73
N PHE A 22 -9.36 7.19 8.45
CA PHE A 22 -10.05 6.53 7.33
C PHE A 22 -9.77 5.02 7.30
N ASN A 23 -8.53 4.61 7.58
CA ASN A 23 -8.09 3.22 7.43
C ASN A 23 -8.15 2.38 8.71
N GLN A 24 -8.63 2.92 9.82
CA GLN A 24 -8.72 2.24 11.11
C GLN A 24 -9.44 0.87 11.06
N PRO A 25 -10.49 0.67 10.24
CA PRO A 25 -11.16 -0.63 10.11
C PRO A 25 -10.31 -1.75 9.46
N TYR A 26 -9.23 -1.42 8.73
CA TYR A 26 -8.45 -2.40 7.96
C TYR A 26 -7.31 -3.00 8.78
N GLN A 27 -7.52 -4.20 9.32
CA GLN A 27 -6.59 -4.90 10.21
C GLN A 27 -6.40 -6.39 9.90
N ASP A 28 -7.08 -6.92 8.88
CA ASP A 28 -7.12 -8.34 8.54
C ASP A 28 -5.79 -8.89 8.00
N ASP A 29 -4.93 -8.01 7.51
CA ASP A 29 -3.62 -8.33 6.93
C ASP A 29 -2.50 -8.54 7.95
N PHE A 30 -2.62 -7.97 9.16
CA PHE A 30 -1.57 -8.04 10.18
C PHE A 30 -1.16 -9.49 10.54
N PRO A 31 -2.09 -10.43 10.83
CA PRO A 31 -1.71 -11.81 11.14
C PRO A 31 -0.92 -12.48 10.01
N PHE A 32 -1.24 -12.17 8.76
CA PHE A 32 -0.56 -12.72 7.59
C PHE A 32 0.89 -12.25 7.53
N TYR A 33 1.13 -10.94 7.62
CA TYR A 33 2.48 -10.37 7.56
C TYR A 33 3.30 -10.71 8.80
N LEU A 34 2.70 -10.79 9.98
CA LEU A 34 3.38 -11.24 11.20
C LEU A 34 3.90 -12.68 11.06
N ALA A 35 3.07 -13.58 10.54
CA ALA A 35 3.49 -14.96 10.30
C ALA A 35 4.60 -15.06 9.25
N ALA A 36 4.53 -14.27 8.18
CA ALA A 36 5.57 -14.21 7.16
C ALA A 36 6.90 -13.67 7.73
N ALA A 37 6.85 -12.58 8.49
CA ALA A 37 8.01 -11.96 9.12
C ALA A 37 8.69 -12.90 10.12
N LYS A 38 7.93 -13.57 10.99
CA LYS A 38 8.48 -14.56 11.93
C LYS A 38 9.11 -15.76 11.21
N LYS A 39 8.50 -16.22 10.10
CA LYS A 39 9.05 -17.32 9.30
C LYS A 39 10.35 -16.94 8.59
N ALA A 40 10.52 -15.68 8.18
CA ALA A 40 11.69 -15.21 7.47
C ALA A 40 12.98 -15.25 8.31
N ARG A 41 12.87 -15.21 9.65
CA ARG A 41 13.99 -15.31 10.62
C ARG A 41 15.16 -14.37 10.26
N GLY A 42 14.88 -13.09 10.07
CA GLY A 42 15.89 -12.05 9.84
C GLY A 42 15.26 -10.69 9.56
N ALA A 43 16.10 -9.74 9.15
CA ALA A 43 15.67 -8.37 8.88
C ALA A 43 14.56 -8.29 7.84
N VAL A 44 13.56 -7.46 8.12
CA VAL A 44 12.37 -7.21 7.30
C VAL A 44 12.36 -5.76 6.82
N LEU A 45 11.96 -5.55 5.56
CA LEU A 45 11.69 -4.23 4.99
C LEU A 45 10.23 -4.13 4.57
N GLU A 46 9.52 -3.13 5.08
CA GLU A 46 8.22 -2.72 4.56
C GLU A 46 8.42 -1.54 3.61
N LEU A 47 8.00 -1.69 2.36
CA LEU A 47 7.95 -0.65 1.35
C LEU A 47 6.58 0.01 1.35
N ALA A 48 6.55 1.34 1.16
CA ALA A 48 5.36 2.17 1.28
C ALA A 48 4.67 1.99 2.64
N CYS A 49 5.45 2.08 3.72
CA CYS A 49 4.98 1.76 5.08
C CYS A 49 3.95 2.76 5.65
N GLY A 50 3.73 3.90 4.98
CA GLY A 50 2.78 4.92 5.37
C GLY A 50 2.99 5.38 6.81
N THR A 51 1.91 5.39 7.58
CA THR A 51 1.91 5.75 9.01
C THR A 51 2.42 4.63 9.93
N GLY A 52 3.02 3.58 9.38
CA GLY A 52 3.54 2.43 10.11
C GLY A 52 2.46 1.49 10.66
N ARG A 53 1.29 1.39 9.99
CA ARG A 53 0.16 0.54 10.42
C ARG A 53 0.59 -0.91 10.66
N LEU A 54 1.46 -1.47 9.81
CA LEU A 54 2.05 -2.79 10.00
C LEU A 54 3.44 -2.72 10.66
N THR A 55 4.28 -1.76 10.29
CA THR A 55 5.66 -1.65 10.81
C THR A 55 5.73 -1.64 12.33
N ILE A 56 4.88 -0.82 12.96
CA ILE A 56 4.91 -0.58 14.41
C ILE A 56 4.47 -1.83 15.19
N PRO A 57 3.30 -2.46 14.93
CA PRO A 57 2.92 -3.68 15.65
C PRO A 57 3.81 -4.87 15.32
N LEU A 58 4.41 -4.96 14.12
CA LEU A 58 5.43 -5.96 13.82
C LEU A 58 6.68 -5.76 14.69
N ARG A 59 7.16 -4.52 14.83
CA ARG A 59 8.27 -4.19 15.73
C ARG A 59 7.94 -4.52 17.19
N LYS A 60 6.71 -4.19 17.64
CA LYS A 60 6.21 -4.53 18.97
C LYS A 60 6.21 -6.04 19.22
N SER A 61 5.99 -6.83 18.16
CA SER A 61 6.02 -8.29 18.18
C SER A 61 7.41 -8.91 18.07
N GLY A 62 8.47 -8.10 18.19
CA GLY A 62 9.87 -8.55 18.18
C GLY A 62 10.49 -8.70 16.79
N VAL A 63 9.83 -8.26 15.72
CA VAL A 63 10.39 -8.30 14.36
C VAL A 63 11.43 -7.18 14.20
N GLU A 64 12.61 -7.51 13.70
CA GLU A 64 13.59 -6.54 13.21
C GLU A 64 13.11 -5.97 11.87
N ILE A 65 12.40 -4.85 11.91
CA ILE A 65 11.75 -4.25 10.74
C ILE A 65 12.16 -2.80 10.52
N THR A 66 12.40 -2.48 9.25
CA THR A 66 12.56 -1.11 8.73
C THR A 66 11.36 -0.75 7.87
N GLY A 67 10.81 0.44 8.04
CA GLY A 67 9.78 1.00 7.16
C GLY A 67 10.37 2.03 6.20
N LEU A 68 10.08 1.92 4.91
CA LEU A 68 10.45 2.89 3.88
C LEU A 68 9.19 3.49 3.25
N ASP A 69 9.09 4.81 3.22
CA ASP A 69 7.99 5.51 2.55
C ASP A 69 8.47 6.78 1.84
N TYR A 70 7.75 7.21 0.82
CA TYR A 70 8.08 8.41 0.07
C TYR A 70 7.51 9.68 0.73
N SER A 71 6.36 9.57 1.40
CA SER A 71 5.59 10.69 1.96
C SER A 71 6.15 11.18 3.30
N PRO A 72 6.61 12.44 3.39
CA PRO A 72 7.04 13.04 4.64
C PRO A 72 5.93 13.09 5.71
N ALA A 73 4.68 13.37 5.31
CA ALA A 73 3.54 13.47 6.21
C ALA A 73 3.23 12.13 6.87
N MET A 74 3.24 11.04 6.08
CA MET A 74 3.05 9.69 6.59
C MET A 74 4.16 9.29 7.57
N LEU A 75 5.43 9.54 7.20
CA LEU A 75 6.56 9.21 8.07
C LEU A 75 6.59 10.03 9.36
N ALA A 76 6.17 11.29 9.33
CA ALA A 76 6.04 12.11 10.54
C ALA A 76 5.06 11.46 11.52
N ARG A 77 3.88 11.04 11.04
CA ARG A 77 2.89 10.31 11.83
C ARG A 77 3.41 8.96 12.33
N ALA A 78 4.10 8.20 11.48
CA ALA A 78 4.68 6.91 11.84
C ALA A 78 5.69 7.02 13.01
N ARG A 79 6.58 8.02 12.94
CA ARG A 79 7.57 8.29 13.99
C ARG A 79 6.91 8.72 15.30
N ALA A 80 5.90 9.61 15.23
CA ALA A 80 5.15 10.02 16.41
C ALA A 80 4.47 8.83 17.12
N LYS A 81 3.82 7.95 16.34
CA LYS A 81 3.19 6.72 16.86
C LYS A 81 4.20 5.75 17.49
N ALA A 82 5.35 5.56 16.85
CA ALA A 82 6.39 4.68 17.38
C ALA A 82 6.98 5.24 18.70
N ALA A 83 7.24 6.55 18.75
CA ALA A 83 7.72 7.22 19.95
C ALA A 83 6.70 7.13 21.11
N ALA A 84 5.41 7.38 20.83
CA ALA A 84 4.34 7.25 21.82
C ALA A 84 4.20 5.81 22.35
N ALA A 85 4.55 4.80 21.53
CA ALA A 85 4.57 3.39 21.94
C ALA A 85 5.88 2.96 22.62
N GLY A 86 6.86 3.87 22.79
CA GLY A 86 8.18 3.54 23.34
C GLY A 86 9.01 2.62 22.45
N LEU A 87 8.74 2.57 21.14
CA LEU A 87 9.38 1.66 20.20
C LEU A 87 10.42 2.38 19.35
N GLN A 88 11.62 1.80 19.29
CA GLN A 88 12.65 2.19 18.34
C GLN A 88 12.43 1.49 16.99
N VAL A 89 11.95 2.24 15.99
CA VAL A 89 11.68 1.77 14.62
C VAL A 89 12.46 2.63 13.63
N HIS A 90 13.15 2.00 12.68
CA HIS A 90 13.82 2.71 11.60
C HIS A 90 12.81 3.05 10.49
N PHE A 91 12.46 4.33 10.40
CA PHE A 91 11.64 4.89 9.33
C PHE A 91 12.48 5.73 8.38
N LEU A 92 12.59 5.29 7.13
CA LEU A 92 13.41 5.90 6.09
C LEU A 92 12.54 6.57 5.03
N ARG A 93 12.92 7.78 4.64
CA ARG A 93 12.33 8.41 3.46
C ARG A 93 13.03 7.89 2.22
N GLY A 94 12.28 7.34 1.27
CA GLY A 94 12.85 6.79 0.06
C GLY A 94 11.82 6.48 -1.01
N ASP A 95 12.30 6.34 -2.25
CA ASP A 95 11.51 5.92 -3.39
C ASP A 95 11.69 4.41 -3.59
N ALA A 96 10.60 3.65 -3.50
CA ALA A 96 10.61 2.20 -3.63
C ALA A 96 11.15 1.71 -4.99
N ARG A 97 11.14 2.58 -6.01
CA ARG A 97 11.64 2.28 -7.36
C ARG A 97 13.17 2.31 -7.46
N LYS A 98 13.87 2.95 -6.52
CA LYS A 98 15.32 3.22 -6.64
C LYS A 98 16.06 3.33 -5.31
N PHE A 99 15.58 2.68 -4.25
CA PHE A 99 16.23 2.72 -2.94
C PHE A 99 17.57 1.96 -2.92
N ALA A 100 18.50 2.41 -2.09
CA ALA A 100 19.79 1.76 -1.86
C ALA A 100 20.14 1.87 -0.37
N LEU A 101 19.98 0.78 0.38
CA LEU A 101 20.11 0.77 1.84
C LEU A 101 21.41 0.13 2.35
N GLY A 102 22.24 -0.43 1.46
CA GLY A 102 23.48 -1.11 1.84
C GLY A 102 23.28 -2.36 2.71
N LYS A 103 22.05 -2.85 2.87
CA LYS A 103 21.68 -4.03 3.66
C LYS A 103 20.77 -4.95 2.87
N LYS A 104 20.82 -6.24 3.20
CA LYS A 104 19.94 -7.27 2.64
C LYS A 104 18.85 -7.69 3.64
N PHE A 105 17.69 -8.09 3.14
CA PHE A 105 16.52 -8.46 3.93
C PHE A 105 16.07 -9.89 3.61
N LYS A 106 15.60 -10.62 4.64
CA LYS A 106 15.01 -11.96 4.47
C LYS A 106 13.57 -11.89 4.00
N LEU A 107 12.89 -10.78 4.29
CA LEU A 107 11.56 -10.47 3.76
C LEU A 107 11.53 -8.99 3.36
N ILE A 108 11.11 -8.73 2.13
CA ILE A 108 10.64 -7.41 1.71
C ILE A 108 9.15 -7.54 1.45
N PHE A 109 8.33 -6.61 1.92
CA PHE A 109 6.92 -6.61 1.56
C PHE A 109 6.39 -5.22 1.25
N MET A 110 5.35 -5.16 0.42
CA MET A 110 4.62 -3.95 0.06
C MET A 110 3.14 -4.24 0.25
N ALA A 111 2.54 -3.68 1.29
CA ALA A 111 1.19 -4.01 1.71
C ALA A 111 0.16 -2.98 1.23
N PHE A 112 -1.11 -3.35 1.41
CA PHE A 112 -2.27 -2.47 1.33
C PHE A 112 -2.40 -1.78 -0.04
N ASN A 113 -2.30 -2.59 -1.10
CA ASN A 113 -2.44 -2.15 -2.49
C ASN A 113 -1.39 -1.10 -2.95
N SER A 114 -0.32 -0.86 -2.19
CA SER A 114 0.61 0.24 -2.46
C SER A 114 1.31 0.16 -3.82
N MET A 115 1.46 -1.04 -4.40
CA MET A 115 2.04 -1.20 -5.73
C MET A 115 1.19 -0.55 -6.83
N GLN A 116 -0.10 -0.30 -6.59
CA GLN A 116 -1.01 0.31 -7.56
C GLN A 116 -0.73 1.79 -7.84
N HIS A 117 0.09 2.44 -7.02
CA HIS A 117 0.62 3.77 -7.30
C HIS A 117 1.74 3.79 -8.35
N LEU A 118 2.21 2.62 -8.78
CA LEU A 118 3.23 2.51 -9.82
C LEU A 118 2.52 2.32 -11.18
N GLY A 119 2.15 3.45 -11.79
CA GLY A 119 1.40 3.47 -13.04
C GLY A 119 2.20 3.01 -14.25
N ARG A 120 3.48 3.38 -14.34
CA ARG A 120 4.29 3.10 -15.54
C ARG A 120 5.05 1.79 -15.41
N ARG A 121 5.36 1.17 -16.55
CA ARG A 121 6.13 -0.07 -16.59
C ARG A 121 7.51 0.09 -15.95
N GLU A 122 8.20 1.19 -16.25
CA GLU A 122 9.55 1.48 -15.77
C GLU A 122 9.58 1.68 -14.25
N ASP A 123 8.47 2.16 -13.66
CA ASP A 123 8.33 2.30 -12.22
C ASP A 123 8.26 0.92 -11.53
N LEU A 124 7.57 -0.04 -12.15
CA LEU A 124 7.50 -1.42 -11.66
C LEU A 124 8.84 -2.15 -11.85
N GLU A 125 9.49 -1.97 -13.00
CA GLU A 125 10.82 -2.52 -13.26
C GLU A 125 11.84 -2.00 -12.23
N GLY A 126 11.81 -0.70 -11.93
CA GLY A 126 12.63 -0.10 -10.88
C GLY A 126 12.34 -0.69 -9.49
N LEU A 127 11.06 -0.91 -9.15
CA LEU A 127 10.66 -1.57 -7.91
C LEU A 127 11.27 -2.97 -7.82
N PHE A 128 11.04 -3.84 -8.81
CA PHE A 128 11.55 -5.21 -8.79
C PHE A 128 13.08 -5.26 -8.78
N ALA A 129 13.75 -4.42 -9.57
CA ALA A 129 15.21 -4.32 -9.55
C ALA A 129 15.75 -3.89 -8.18
N SER A 130 15.08 -2.95 -7.52
CA SER A 130 15.45 -2.51 -6.17
C SER A 130 15.19 -3.58 -5.13
N VAL A 131 14.08 -4.29 -5.20
CA VAL A 131 13.78 -5.45 -4.34
C VAL A 131 14.82 -6.55 -4.54
N ALA A 132 15.11 -6.96 -5.77
CA ALA A 132 16.08 -8.01 -6.09
C ALA A 132 17.48 -7.66 -5.53
N ARG A 133 17.90 -6.41 -5.70
CA ARG A 133 19.17 -5.89 -5.14
C ARG A 133 19.20 -5.93 -3.61
N HIS A 134 18.08 -5.97 -2.91
CA HIS A 134 18.03 -5.93 -1.44
C HIS A 134 17.56 -7.23 -0.80
N LEU A 135 17.19 -8.25 -1.57
CA LEU A 135 16.90 -9.56 -1.01
C LEU A 135 18.19 -10.30 -0.63
N ALA A 136 18.19 -10.87 0.57
CA ALA A 136 19.20 -11.83 0.99
C ALA A 136 18.98 -13.17 0.26
N PRO A 137 20.00 -14.05 0.18
CA PRO A 137 19.80 -15.42 -0.30
C PRO A 137 18.64 -16.12 0.46
N GLY A 138 17.73 -16.72 -0.32
CA GLY A 138 16.50 -17.33 0.17
C GLY A 138 15.42 -16.36 0.65
N GLY A 139 15.60 -15.05 0.44
CA GLY A 139 14.63 -14.02 0.83
C GLY A 139 13.40 -14.00 -0.06
N LEU A 140 12.30 -13.47 0.47
CA LEU A 140 11.02 -13.38 -0.21
C LEU A 140 10.58 -11.93 -0.42
N PHE A 141 9.88 -11.70 -1.54
CA PHE A 141 9.10 -10.49 -1.77
C PHE A 141 7.61 -10.81 -1.69
N ILE A 142 6.86 -10.08 -0.87
CA ILE A 142 5.42 -10.27 -0.72
C ILE A 142 4.69 -8.96 -1.00
N PHE A 143 3.65 -8.99 -1.81
CA PHE A 143 2.81 -7.81 -2.02
C PHE A 143 1.36 -8.21 -2.25
N ASP A 144 0.45 -7.27 -1.95
CA ASP A 144 -0.97 -7.39 -2.28
C ASP A 144 -1.45 -6.24 -3.15
N VAL A 145 -2.35 -6.57 -4.07
CA VAL A 145 -3.08 -5.61 -4.92
C VAL A 145 -4.56 -6.00 -4.94
N PHE A 146 -5.45 -5.06 -5.25
CA PHE A 146 -6.83 -5.44 -5.52
C PHE A 146 -6.91 -6.27 -6.81
N ASN A 147 -7.85 -7.20 -6.86
CA ASN A 147 -8.25 -7.83 -8.11
C ASN A 147 -9.26 -6.90 -8.81
N PRO A 148 -9.01 -6.43 -10.04
CA PRO A 148 -9.92 -5.50 -10.69
C PRO A 148 -11.32 -6.10 -10.87
N GLU A 149 -12.35 -5.36 -10.43
CA GLU A 149 -13.76 -5.77 -10.51
C GLU A 149 -14.44 -5.07 -11.71
N PRO A 150 -14.79 -5.80 -12.78
CA PRO A 150 -15.31 -5.20 -14.02
C PRO A 150 -16.53 -4.30 -13.83
N ARG A 151 -17.38 -4.58 -12.83
CA ARG A 151 -18.56 -3.74 -12.53
C ARG A 151 -18.21 -2.30 -12.19
N PHE A 152 -17.00 -2.03 -11.66
CA PHE A 152 -16.60 -0.67 -11.37
C PHE A 152 -16.23 0.13 -12.63
N PHE A 153 -15.78 -0.53 -13.69
CA PHE A 153 -15.33 0.15 -14.91
C PHE A 153 -16.44 0.86 -15.70
N THR A 154 -17.69 0.52 -15.41
CA THR A 154 -18.88 1.08 -16.05
C THR A 154 -19.64 2.04 -15.13
N ARG A 155 -19.10 2.39 -13.97
CA ARG A 155 -19.69 3.43 -13.11
C ARG A 155 -19.77 4.75 -13.87
N ASP A 156 -20.84 5.49 -13.62
CA ASP A 156 -21.01 6.83 -14.15
C ASP A 156 -19.97 7.76 -13.49
N PRO A 157 -19.09 8.43 -14.26
CA PRO A 157 -18.10 9.36 -13.71
C PRO A 157 -18.70 10.56 -12.96
N GLU A 158 -19.97 10.89 -13.23
CA GLU A 158 -20.67 11.97 -12.53
C GLU A 158 -21.29 11.51 -11.20
N GLU A 159 -21.48 10.19 -11.02
CA GLU A 159 -22.04 9.62 -9.81
C GLU A 159 -21.11 9.82 -8.60
N LEU A 160 -21.72 10.25 -7.49
CA LEU A 160 -21.03 10.52 -6.24
C LEU A 160 -21.53 9.54 -5.16
N LEU A 161 -20.76 8.49 -4.89
CA LEU A 161 -21.16 7.44 -3.96
C LEU A 161 -20.51 7.60 -2.59
N PRO A 162 -21.24 7.39 -1.47
CA PRO A 162 -20.64 7.37 -0.15
C PRO A 162 -19.73 6.14 0.03
N VAL A 163 -18.49 6.34 0.46
CA VAL A 163 -17.50 5.26 0.64
C VAL A 163 -16.97 5.16 2.07
N ALA A 164 -17.05 6.23 2.85
CA ALA A 164 -16.65 6.19 4.26
C ALA A 164 -17.36 7.25 5.12
N TYR A 165 -17.47 6.91 6.40
CA TYR A 165 -17.86 7.84 7.46
C TYR A 165 -17.06 7.50 8.71
N TYR A 166 -16.27 8.45 9.20
CA TYR A 166 -15.37 8.21 10.32
C TYR A 166 -15.23 9.45 11.23
N PRO A 167 -14.85 9.30 12.51
CA PRO A 167 -14.61 10.43 13.40
C PRO A 167 -13.57 11.39 12.83
N ASP A 168 -13.84 12.69 12.83
CA ASP A 168 -12.85 13.67 12.37
C ASP A 168 -11.66 13.67 13.34
N PRO A 169 -10.42 13.40 12.89
CA PRO A 169 -9.25 13.41 13.78
C PRO A 169 -8.98 14.78 14.39
N SER A 170 -9.60 15.87 13.92
CA SER A 170 -9.57 17.16 14.62
C SER A 170 -10.35 17.16 15.95
N GLY A 171 -11.07 16.08 16.26
CA GLY A 171 -11.77 15.87 17.53
C GLY A 171 -13.22 16.33 17.57
N GLU A 172 -13.79 16.80 16.45
CA GLU A 172 -15.13 17.39 16.42
C GLU A 172 -15.95 16.91 15.22
N GLY A 173 -17.05 16.20 15.50
CA GLY A 173 -17.93 15.66 14.47
C GLY A 173 -17.27 14.53 13.67
N LYS A 174 -17.72 14.36 12.44
CA LYS A 174 -17.28 13.27 11.56
C LYS A 174 -16.91 13.78 10.17
N MET A 175 -16.13 12.96 9.48
CA MET A 175 -15.78 13.12 8.08
C MET A 175 -16.64 12.20 7.22
N LEU A 176 -17.34 12.77 6.24
CA LEU A 176 -18.06 12.02 5.21
C LEU A 176 -17.20 12.00 3.95
N VAL A 177 -16.98 10.82 3.37
CA VAL A 177 -16.23 10.69 2.11
C VAL A 177 -17.15 10.13 1.06
N ASN A 178 -17.33 10.92 0.01
CA ASN A 178 -17.94 10.43 -1.22
C ASN A 178 -16.89 10.32 -2.33
N GLU A 179 -17.13 9.43 -3.28
CA GLU A 179 -16.21 9.07 -4.33
C GLU A 179 -16.85 9.25 -5.71
N GLN A 180 -16.15 9.97 -6.58
CA GLN A 180 -16.32 9.88 -8.02
C GLN A 180 -15.27 8.93 -8.59
N TYR A 181 -15.65 8.13 -9.57
CA TYR A 181 -14.80 7.11 -10.16
C TYR A 181 -14.88 7.15 -11.68
N SER A 182 -13.73 7.04 -12.33
CA SER A 182 -13.65 6.76 -13.76
C SER A 182 -12.54 5.75 -14.04
N TYR A 183 -12.70 4.97 -15.10
CA TYR A 183 -11.68 4.01 -15.53
C TYR A 183 -11.05 4.45 -16.85
N ASP A 184 -9.75 4.70 -16.82
CA ASP A 184 -8.94 4.94 -18.00
C ASP A 184 -8.53 3.59 -18.61
N LYS A 185 -9.21 3.21 -19.70
CA LYS A 185 -8.99 1.93 -20.38
C LYS A 185 -7.60 1.83 -21.02
N ALA A 186 -7.08 2.92 -21.54
CA ALA A 186 -5.79 2.94 -22.23
C ALA A 186 -4.63 2.81 -21.22
N ALA A 187 -4.73 3.54 -20.10
CA ALA A 187 -3.75 3.47 -19.02
C ALA A 187 -4.02 2.34 -18.01
N GLN A 188 -5.11 1.59 -18.16
CA GLN A 188 -5.61 0.59 -17.21
C GLN A 188 -5.62 1.10 -15.76
N THR A 189 -6.10 2.32 -15.56
CA THR A 189 -5.98 3.04 -14.29
C THR A 189 -7.35 3.45 -13.77
N SER A 190 -7.67 3.08 -12.54
CA SER A 190 -8.79 3.64 -11.79
C SER A 190 -8.44 5.06 -11.34
N ARG A 191 -9.25 6.05 -11.73
CA ARG A 191 -9.10 7.44 -11.33
C ARG A 191 -10.26 7.81 -10.40
N LEU A 192 -9.92 8.15 -9.17
CA LEU A 192 -10.88 8.44 -8.12
C LEU A 192 -10.70 9.89 -7.66
N THR A 193 -11.81 10.55 -7.39
CA THR A 193 -11.83 11.82 -6.64
C THR A 193 -12.60 11.61 -5.36
N TRP A 194 -11.93 11.76 -4.23
CA TRP A 194 -12.53 11.67 -2.91
C TRP A 194 -12.90 13.05 -2.40
N HIS A 195 -14.15 13.20 -1.97
CA HIS A 195 -14.76 14.41 -1.45
C HIS A 195 -14.91 14.27 0.07
N TYR A 196 -13.93 14.79 0.80
CA TYR A 196 -13.90 14.79 2.26
C TYR A 196 -14.71 15.96 2.80
N ARG A 197 -15.92 15.71 3.29
CA ARG A 197 -16.80 16.72 3.88
C ARG A 197 -16.78 16.64 5.40
N SER A 198 -16.33 17.71 6.04
CA SER A 198 -16.40 17.87 7.50
C SER A 198 -17.83 18.19 7.93
N GLU A 199 -18.38 17.40 8.84
CA GLU A 199 -19.73 17.61 9.40
C GLU A 199 -19.80 18.92 10.20
N LYS A 200 -18.76 19.22 11.00
CA LYS A 200 -18.67 20.45 11.81
C LYS A 200 -18.72 21.71 10.95
N THR A 201 -17.89 21.75 9.91
CA THR A 201 -17.65 23.00 9.15
C THR A 201 -18.44 23.08 7.85
N GLY A 202 -19.01 21.96 7.39
CA GLY A 202 -19.62 21.82 6.07
C GLY A 202 -18.64 21.91 4.90
N LYS A 203 -17.35 22.18 5.15
CA LYS A 203 -16.33 22.34 4.10
C LYS A 203 -16.01 20.99 3.47
N THR A 204 -15.80 21.01 2.16
CA THR A 204 -15.40 19.83 1.37
C THR A 204 -14.01 20.02 0.80
N LEU A 205 -13.13 19.07 1.05
CA LEU A 205 -11.80 18.96 0.45
C LEU A 205 -11.80 17.84 -0.60
N LYS A 206 -11.35 18.14 -1.81
CA LYS A 206 -11.20 17.14 -2.87
C LYS A 206 -9.76 16.61 -2.92
N LYS A 207 -9.61 15.30 -3.12
CA LYS A 207 -8.30 14.64 -3.30
C LYS A 207 -8.38 13.60 -4.39
N SER A 208 -7.38 13.62 -5.26
CA SER A 208 -7.24 12.66 -6.35
C SER A 208 -6.55 11.39 -5.86
N LEU A 209 -6.99 10.23 -6.34
CA LEU A 209 -6.36 8.93 -6.12
C LEU A 209 -6.33 8.18 -7.45
N ASN A 210 -5.15 7.76 -7.88
CA ASN A 210 -4.97 6.97 -9.08
C ASN A 210 -4.42 5.60 -8.69
N LEU A 211 -5.04 4.53 -9.18
CA LEU A 211 -4.64 3.16 -8.88
C LEU A 211 -4.62 2.34 -10.17
N ARG A 212 -3.42 1.91 -10.58
CA ARG A 212 -3.25 0.99 -11.72
C ARG A 212 -3.92 -0.33 -11.42
N CYS A 213 -4.77 -0.81 -12.33
CA CYS A 213 -5.38 -2.12 -12.25
C CYS A 213 -4.38 -3.18 -12.75
N PHE A 214 -4.03 -4.15 -11.91
CA PHE A 214 -3.21 -5.29 -12.32
C PHE A 214 -4.10 -6.50 -12.59
N PHE A 215 -4.27 -6.88 -13.85
CA PHE A 215 -5.08 -8.05 -14.16
C PHE A 215 -4.36 -9.35 -13.79
N PRO A 216 -5.10 -10.43 -13.49
CA PRO A 216 -4.55 -11.71 -13.05
C PRO A 216 -3.31 -12.24 -13.78
N GLU A 217 -3.40 -12.38 -15.11
CA GLU A 217 -2.31 -12.94 -15.91
C GLU A 217 -1.23 -11.89 -16.23
N GLU A 218 -1.63 -10.62 -16.37
CA GLU A 218 -0.69 -9.49 -16.50
C GLU A 218 0.25 -9.42 -15.29
N LEU A 219 -0.30 -9.60 -14.08
CA LEU A 219 0.47 -9.56 -12.85
C LEU A 219 1.48 -10.70 -12.77
N LEU A 220 1.11 -11.90 -13.21
CA LEU A 220 2.04 -13.04 -13.27
C LEU A 220 3.15 -12.80 -14.29
N ALA A 221 2.81 -12.28 -15.48
CA ALA A 221 3.78 -11.91 -16.50
C ALA A 221 4.75 -10.83 -16.00
N LEU A 222 4.23 -9.78 -15.35
CA LEU A 222 5.03 -8.71 -14.75
C LEU A 222 6.07 -9.27 -13.79
N VAL A 223 5.65 -10.16 -12.88
CA VAL A 223 6.57 -10.80 -11.91
C VAL A 223 7.61 -11.67 -12.62
N HIS A 224 7.18 -12.49 -13.58
CA HIS A 224 8.06 -13.39 -14.33
C HIS A 224 9.15 -12.62 -15.10
N TYR A 225 8.76 -11.65 -15.91
CA TYR A 225 9.70 -10.88 -16.75
C TYR A 225 10.60 -9.94 -15.95
N ASN A 226 10.29 -9.68 -14.68
CA ASN A 226 11.15 -8.95 -13.75
C ASN A 226 12.08 -9.87 -12.92
N GLY A 227 12.23 -11.14 -13.32
CA GLY A 227 13.19 -12.05 -12.70
C GLY A 227 12.74 -12.58 -11.35
N PHE A 228 11.43 -12.72 -11.13
CA PHE A 228 10.86 -13.35 -9.94
C PHE A 228 9.98 -14.55 -10.33
N LYS A 229 9.90 -15.53 -9.44
CA LYS A 229 8.94 -16.63 -9.50
C LYS A 229 7.87 -16.46 -8.45
N VAL A 230 6.62 -16.74 -8.81
CA VAL A 230 5.50 -16.78 -7.87
C VAL A 230 5.47 -18.15 -7.20
N LEU A 231 5.70 -18.19 -5.88
CA LEU A 231 5.64 -19.42 -5.09
C LEU A 231 4.21 -19.75 -4.66
N ARG A 232 3.44 -18.71 -4.34
CA ARG A 232 2.05 -18.78 -3.89
C ARG A 232 1.29 -17.54 -4.35
N ARG A 233 0.01 -17.74 -4.65
CA ARG A 233 -0.95 -16.69 -4.97
C ARG A 233 -2.21 -16.92 -4.15
N TYR A 234 -2.53 -16.00 -3.25
CA TYR A 234 -3.71 -16.06 -2.39
C TYR A 234 -4.75 -15.02 -2.81
N GLY A 235 -6.02 -15.35 -2.58
CA GLY A 235 -7.14 -14.43 -2.77
C GLY A 235 -7.47 -13.58 -1.54
N ASP A 236 -6.96 -13.96 -0.36
CA ASP A 236 -7.13 -13.22 0.90
C ASP A 236 -6.02 -13.49 1.92
N PHE A 237 -5.99 -12.70 2.99
CA PHE A 237 -4.99 -12.81 4.06
C PHE A 237 -5.16 -14.07 4.94
N ARG A 238 -6.26 -14.82 4.76
CA ARG A 238 -6.46 -16.17 5.35
C ARG A 238 -5.81 -17.27 4.52
N ARG A 239 -5.05 -16.91 3.47
CA ARG A 239 -4.32 -17.83 2.59
C ARG A 239 -5.23 -18.74 1.76
N ARG A 240 -6.48 -18.34 1.50
CA ARG A 240 -7.29 -19.05 0.51
C ARG A 240 -6.64 -18.91 -0.88
N PRO A 241 -6.61 -19.96 -1.71
CA PRO A 241 -6.14 -19.84 -3.08
C PRO A 241 -6.88 -18.73 -3.84
N PHE A 242 -6.18 -18.07 -4.76
CA PHE A 242 -6.82 -17.10 -5.65
C PHE A 242 -7.90 -17.77 -6.51
N SER A 243 -9.01 -17.05 -6.71
CA SER A 243 -10.18 -17.46 -7.49
C SER A 243 -10.74 -16.23 -8.23
N ALA A 244 -11.67 -16.45 -9.17
CA ALA A 244 -12.27 -15.36 -9.94
C ALA A 244 -13.02 -14.36 -9.04
N GLU A 245 -13.55 -14.83 -7.91
CA GLU A 245 -14.32 -14.04 -6.94
C GLU A 245 -13.44 -13.35 -5.89
N ALA A 246 -12.13 -13.60 -5.90
CA ALA A 246 -11.23 -12.99 -4.93
C ALA A 246 -11.10 -11.47 -5.19
N GLY A 247 -11.35 -10.64 -4.18
CA GLY A 247 -11.17 -9.18 -4.28
C GLY A 247 -9.70 -8.73 -4.24
N LYS A 248 -8.76 -9.64 -3.96
CA LYS A 248 -7.33 -9.35 -3.84
C LYS A 248 -6.48 -10.42 -4.52
N GLN A 249 -5.26 -10.02 -4.84
CA GLN A 249 -4.18 -10.90 -5.30
C GLN A 249 -2.99 -10.68 -4.37
N ILE A 250 -2.64 -11.69 -3.58
CA ILE A 250 -1.49 -11.64 -2.66
C ILE A 250 -0.44 -12.60 -3.20
N LEU A 251 0.68 -12.07 -3.66
CA LEU A 251 1.74 -12.87 -4.26
C LEU A 251 2.91 -13.02 -3.29
N VAL A 252 3.36 -14.26 -3.13
CA VAL A 252 4.62 -14.58 -2.44
C VAL A 252 5.62 -14.98 -3.50
N CYS A 253 6.65 -14.15 -3.68
CA CYS A 253 7.63 -14.26 -4.73
C CYS A 253 9.02 -14.53 -4.17
N ALA A 254 9.84 -15.21 -4.96
CA ALA A 254 11.29 -15.33 -4.74
C ALA A 254 12.02 -14.92 -6.02
N PRO A 255 13.29 -14.50 -5.96
CA PRO A 255 14.11 -14.31 -7.15
C PRO A 255 14.06 -15.56 -8.05
N GLY A 256 13.96 -15.32 -9.36
CA GLY A 256 14.15 -16.32 -10.40
C GLY A 256 15.59 -16.82 -10.38
N LEU A 257 15.79 -18.09 -10.75
CA LEU A 257 17.12 -18.65 -10.96
C LEU A 257 17.76 -18.03 -12.20
#